data_AF-X0YHS0-F1
#
_entry.id   AF-X0YHS0-F1
#
_cell.length_a   1.000
_cell.length_b   1.000
_cell.length_c   1.000
_cell.angle_alpha   90.00
_cell.angle_beta   90.00
_cell.angle_gamma   90.00
#
_symmetry.space_group_name_H-M   'P 1'
#
loop_
_entity.id
_entity.type
_entity.pdbx_description
1 polymer ?
#
loop_
_entity_poly.entity_id
_entity_poly.type
_entity_poly.pdbx_seq_one_letter_code
_entity_poly.pdbx_strand_id
1 'polypeptide(L)'
;MPLKKHHKIIIGSFSSFVLIFMVVSSILIYSILLKQSVDYNNLNNKISGLKTDTQSKINDLTTTLLQTEQELNSLGSQIGSLDSELILLKASAGEDFSGIVEEAIQSVVTIRTDISQGTGFILTDEGYIITNAHVLIDATQIQIITYNQGTISADFIGYNGELDLALLKISGNYDSIQLDDSDDVQVGEKVIAIGNPLGLQFSVSQGIVSAVHREGINELTAYIQTDAALNPG
;
A
#
# COMPACT_ATOMS: atom_id res chain seq x y z
N MET A 1 60.83 13.61 97.11
CA MET A 1 60.94 12.23 96.59
C MET A 1 60.77 12.26 95.07
N PRO A 2 61.78 11.92 94.26
CA PRO A 2 61.72 12.10 92.81
C PRO A 2 61.21 10.83 92.11
N LEU A 3 59.99 10.84 91.60
CA LEU A 3 59.47 9.85 90.65
C LEU A 3 59.72 10.33 89.22
N LYS A 4 60.95 10.23 88.69
CA LYS A 4 61.27 10.71 87.34
C LYS A 4 62.33 9.87 86.63
N LYS A 5 61.99 8.64 86.23
CA LYS A 5 62.66 7.95 85.10
C LYS A 5 61.84 6.80 84.50
N HIS A 6 61.14 6.00 85.30
CA HIS A 6 60.35 4.87 84.79
C HIS A 6 59.05 5.26 84.04
N HIS A 7 58.39 6.36 84.41
CA HIS A 7 57.14 6.79 83.76
C HIS A 7 57.34 7.32 82.32
N LYS A 8 58.51 7.91 82.01
CA LYS A 8 58.82 8.41 80.67
C LYS A 8 59.05 7.29 79.63
N ILE A 9 59.55 6.13 80.06
CA ILE A 9 59.81 4.98 79.18
C ILE A 9 58.48 4.31 78.78
N ILE A 10 57.54 4.18 79.72
CA ILE A 10 56.23 3.56 79.49
C ILE A 10 55.37 4.43 78.54
N ILE A 11 55.38 5.76 78.72
CA ILE A 11 54.65 6.71 77.85
C ILE A 11 55.25 6.73 76.43
N GLY A 12 56.58 6.65 76.30
CA GLY A 12 57.24 6.55 74.99
C GLY A 12 56.91 5.26 74.24
N SER A 13 56.86 4.14 74.96
CA SER A 13 56.45 2.83 74.45
C SER A 13 55.00 2.81 73.95
N PHE A 14 54.07 3.39 74.71
CA PHE A 14 52.65 3.45 74.33
C PHE A 14 52.41 4.35 73.10
N SER A 15 53.05 5.51 73.04
CA SER A 15 52.98 6.42 71.88
C SER A 15 53.49 5.76 70.60
N SER A 16 54.61 5.02 70.69
CA SER A 16 55.17 4.29 69.56
C SER A 16 54.25 3.17 69.08
N PHE A 17 53.58 2.45 69.99
CA PHE A 17 52.58 1.43 69.66
C PHE A 17 51.37 2.02 68.92
N VAL A 18 50.83 3.16 69.37
CA VAL A 18 49.72 3.85 68.71
C VAL A 18 50.11 4.29 67.30
N LEU A 19 51.33 4.79 67.12
CA LEU A 19 51.83 5.22 65.82
C LEU A 19 51.96 4.04 64.85
N ILE A 20 52.53 2.92 65.31
CA ILE A 20 52.62 1.68 64.53
C ILE A 20 51.23 1.18 64.13
N PHE A 21 50.28 1.16 65.08
CA PHE A 21 48.90 0.75 64.81
C PHE A 21 48.23 1.63 63.75
N MET A 22 48.40 2.96 63.82
CA MET A 22 47.87 3.89 62.80
C MET A 22 48.49 3.67 61.42
N VAL A 23 49.80 3.41 61.34
CA VAL A 23 50.46 3.11 60.07
C VAL A 23 49.94 1.81 59.48
N VAL A 24 49.83 0.75 60.28
CA VAL A 24 49.32 -0.56 59.85
C VAL A 24 47.87 -0.46 59.39
N SER A 25 47.01 0.24 60.15
CA SER A 25 45.60 0.42 59.76
C SER A 25 45.47 1.24 58.48
N SER A 26 46.30 2.27 58.29
CA SER A 26 46.34 3.06 57.06
C SER A 26 46.72 2.21 55.84
N ILE A 27 47.74 1.36 55.98
CA ILE A 27 48.16 0.43 54.91
C ILE A 27 47.03 -0.56 54.59
N LEU A 28 46.35 -1.08 55.61
CA LEU A 28 45.24 -2.02 55.42
C LEU A 28 44.06 -1.36 54.69
N ILE A 29 43.65 -0.17 55.14
CA ILE A 29 42.59 0.62 54.51
C ILE A 29 42.95 0.94 53.06
N TYR A 30 44.18 1.38 52.81
CA TYR A 30 44.67 1.66 51.46
C TYR A 30 44.61 0.43 50.55
N SER A 31 44.99 -0.74 51.07
CA SER A 31 44.93 -2.01 50.34
C SER A 31 43.48 -2.41 49.99
N ILE A 32 42.53 -2.20 50.91
CA ILE A 32 41.11 -2.46 50.68
C ILE A 32 40.56 -1.51 49.61
N LEU A 33 40.86 -0.22 49.72
CA LEU A 33 40.43 0.80 48.75
C LEU A 33 40.97 0.51 47.33
N LEU A 34 42.23 0.09 47.23
CA LEU A 34 42.83 -0.33 45.96
C LEU A 34 42.08 -1.51 45.34
N LYS A 35 41.81 -2.57 46.11
CA LYS A 35 41.08 -3.74 45.62
C LYS A 35 39.67 -3.35 45.16
N GLN A 36 38.96 -2.54 45.93
CA GLN A 36 37.62 -2.05 45.59
C GLN A 36 37.63 -1.20 44.31
N SER A 37 38.66 -0.37 44.10
CA SER A 37 38.84 0.41 42.88
C SER A 37 39.07 -0.48 41.65
N VAL A 38 39.92 -1.50 41.76
CA VAL A 38 40.16 -2.47 40.67
C VAL A 38 38.89 -3.25 40.32
N ASP A 39 38.17 -3.73 41.32
CA ASP A 39 36.91 -4.46 41.12
C ASP A 39 35.83 -3.57 40.48
N TYR A 40 35.72 -2.32 40.94
CA TYR A 40 34.83 -1.31 40.35
C TYR A 40 35.15 -1.07 38.87
N ASN A 41 36.43 -0.87 38.53
CA ASN A 41 36.86 -0.64 37.16
C ASN A 41 36.58 -1.86 36.26
N ASN A 42 36.85 -3.07 36.75
CA ASN A 42 36.54 -4.31 36.02
C ASN A 42 35.04 -4.46 35.76
N LEU A 43 34.20 -4.16 36.75
CA LEU A 43 32.75 -4.22 36.60
C LEU A 43 32.25 -3.19 35.59
N ASN A 44 32.78 -1.95 35.64
CA ASN A 44 32.39 -0.88 34.73
C ASN A 44 32.79 -1.18 33.28
N ASN A 45 33.96 -1.80 33.07
CA ASN A 45 34.38 -2.29 31.77
C ASN A 45 33.46 -3.39 31.24
N LYS A 46 33.07 -4.35 32.08
CA LYS A 46 32.09 -5.41 31.71
C LYS A 46 30.73 -4.81 31.34
N ILE A 47 30.22 -3.86 32.13
CA ILE A 47 28.94 -3.18 31.86
C ILE A 47 29.02 -2.42 30.53
N SER A 48 30.13 -1.74 30.26
CA SER A 48 30.34 -1.00 29.02
C SER A 48 30.38 -1.94 27.80
N GLY A 49 31.11 -3.06 27.91
CA GLY A 49 31.12 -4.10 26.87
C GLY A 49 29.74 -4.71 26.62
N LEU A 50 28.99 -5.01 27.69
CA LEU A 50 27.63 -5.55 27.58
C LEU A 50 26.67 -4.55 26.91
N LYS A 51 26.80 -3.25 27.23
CA LYS A 51 26.03 -2.17 26.61
C LYS A 51 26.32 -2.07 25.11
N THR A 52 27.59 -2.12 24.72
CA THR A 52 27.99 -2.10 23.31
C THR A 52 27.51 -3.33 22.54
N ASP A 53 27.66 -4.53 23.10
CA ASP A 53 27.20 -5.79 22.48
C ASP A 53 25.67 -5.79 22.31
N THR A 54 24.95 -5.34 23.34
CA THR A 54 23.48 -5.20 23.27
C THR A 54 23.08 -4.19 22.18
N GLN A 55 23.77 -3.06 22.07
CA GLN A 55 23.48 -2.07 21.03
C GLN A 55 23.79 -2.60 19.63
N SER A 56 24.87 -3.35 19.45
CA SER A 56 25.19 -4.00 18.17
C SER A 56 24.08 -4.96 17.76
N LYS A 57 23.65 -5.84 18.68
CA LYS A 57 22.55 -6.78 18.44
C LYS A 57 21.24 -6.08 18.09
N ILE A 58 20.93 -4.96 18.75
CA ILE A 58 19.74 -4.14 18.41
C ILE A 58 19.85 -3.60 16.98
N ASN A 59 21.01 -3.08 16.61
CA ASN A 59 21.23 -2.55 15.26
C ASN A 59 21.11 -3.66 14.20
N ASP A 60 21.74 -4.81 14.44
CA ASP A 60 21.69 -5.97 13.53
C ASP A 60 20.26 -6.53 13.40
N LEU A 61 19.49 -6.53 14.49
CA LEU A 61 18.09 -6.94 14.45
C LEU A 61 17.24 -5.93 13.66
N THR A 62 17.52 -4.63 13.83
CA THR A 62 16.83 -3.56 13.10
C THR A 62 17.08 -3.65 11.60
N THR A 63 18.32 -3.90 11.17
CA THR A 63 18.64 -4.07 9.74
C THR A 63 17.98 -5.30 9.17
N THR A 64 17.97 -6.41 9.91
CA THR A 64 17.28 -7.65 9.50
C THR A 64 15.78 -7.44 9.34
N LEU A 65 15.14 -6.70 10.26
CA LEU A 65 13.72 -6.37 10.17
C LEU A 65 13.40 -5.52 8.94
N LEU A 66 14.20 -4.49 8.66
CA LEU A 66 14.02 -3.65 7.47
C LEU A 66 14.19 -4.44 6.17
N GLN A 67 15.17 -5.34 6.11
CA GLN A 67 15.35 -6.22 4.94
C GLN A 67 14.16 -7.16 4.75
N THR A 68 13.67 -7.74 5.85
CA THR A 68 12.50 -8.64 5.81
C THR A 68 11.25 -7.89 5.34
N GLU A 69 11.04 -6.65 5.80
CA GLU A 69 9.93 -5.81 5.37
C GLU A 69 10.00 -5.49 3.86
N GLN A 70 11.20 -5.19 3.35
CA GLN A 70 11.41 -4.98 1.91
C GLN A 70 11.13 -6.24 1.08
N GLU A 71 11.60 -7.41 1.53
CA GLU A 71 11.31 -8.70 0.89
C GLU A 71 9.80 -8.98 0.86
N LEU A 72 9.09 -8.77 1.99
CA LEU A 72 7.63 -8.93 2.06
C LEU A 72 6.89 -8.01 1.10
N ASN A 73 7.29 -6.75 0.99
CA ASN A 73 6.69 -5.81 0.05
C ASN A 73 6.91 -6.24 -1.42
N SER A 74 8.11 -6.74 -1.73
CA SER A 74 8.40 -7.25 -3.09
C SER A 74 7.59 -8.51 -3.42
N LEU A 75 7.40 -9.40 -2.45
CA LEU A 75 6.63 -10.62 -2.62
C LEU A 75 5.14 -10.30 -2.83
N GLY A 76 4.61 -9.32 -2.09
CA GLY A 76 3.24 -8.82 -2.27
C GLY A 76 2.99 -8.28 -3.68
N SER A 77 3.94 -7.52 -4.23
CA SER A 77 3.85 -7.02 -5.61
C SER A 77 3.87 -8.14 -6.65
N GLN A 78 4.71 -9.17 -6.46
CA GLN A 78 4.77 -10.32 -7.36
C GLN A 78 3.47 -11.13 -7.35
N ILE A 79 2.90 -11.36 -6.16
CA ILE A 79 1.60 -12.04 -6.02
C ILE A 79 0.52 -11.28 -6.79
N GLY A 80 0.44 -9.96 -6.65
CA GLY A 80 -0.51 -9.14 -7.41
C GLY A 80 -0.37 -9.30 -8.92
N SER A 81 0.86 -9.34 -9.45
CA SER A 81 1.08 -9.55 -10.89
C SER A 81 0.67 -10.95 -11.37
N LEU A 82 0.89 -11.98 -10.53
CA LEU A 82 0.52 -13.36 -10.85
C LEU A 82 -1.00 -13.55 -10.83
N ASP A 83 -1.71 -12.86 -9.95
CA ASP A 83 -3.18 -12.88 -9.91
C ASP A 83 -3.77 -12.30 -11.21
N SER A 84 -3.26 -11.15 -11.68
CA SER A 84 -3.65 -10.58 -12.97
C SER A 84 -3.34 -11.53 -14.13
N GLU A 85 -2.16 -12.16 -14.16
CA GLU A 85 -1.79 -13.12 -15.20
C GLU A 85 -2.68 -14.37 -15.18
N LEU A 86 -3.05 -14.85 -13.99
CA LEU A 86 -3.96 -15.99 -13.82
C LEU A 86 -5.38 -15.66 -14.28
N ILE A 87 -5.87 -14.44 -14.01
CA ILE A 87 -7.16 -13.94 -14.50
C ILE A 87 -7.19 -13.96 -16.03
N LEU A 88 -6.16 -13.39 -16.66
CA LEU A 88 -6.03 -13.37 -18.13
C LEU A 88 -5.89 -14.77 -18.72
N LEU A 89 -5.16 -15.67 -18.05
CA LEU A 89 -4.98 -17.05 -18.51
C LEU A 89 -6.30 -17.85 -18.44
N LYS A 90 -7.08 -17.69 -17.37
CA LYS A 90 -8.40 -18.34 -17.24
C LYS A 90 -9.40 -17.84 -18.27
N ALA A 91 -9.39 -16.54 -18.54
CA ALA A 91 -10.23 -15.93 -19.55
C ALA A 91 -9.85 -16.39 -20.98
N SER A 92 -8.55 -16.40 -21.30
CA SER A 92 -8.05 -16.87 -22.60
C SER A 92 -8.27 -18.37 -22.82
N ALA A 93 -8.16 -19.19 -21.76
CA ALA A 93 -8.52 -20.60 -21.79
C ALA A 93 -10.05 -20.82 -21.96
N GLY A 94 -10.87 -19.78 -21.76
CA GLY A 94 -12.31 -19.85 -21.93
C GLY A 94 -13.09 -20.47 -20.78
N GLU A 95 -12.47 -20.58 -19.62
CA GLU A 95 -13.06 -21.29 -18.48
C GLU A 95 -13.81 -20.33 -17.55
N ASP A 96 -13.33 -19.09 -17.40
CA ASP A 96 -13.87 -18.17 -16.39
C ASP A 96 -13.52 -16.70 -16.68
N PHE A 97 -14.53 -15.84 -16.83
CA PHE A 97 -14.40 -14.38 -16.93
C PHE A 97 -14.60 -13.67 -15.58
N SER A 98 -14.92 -14.39 -14.51
CA SER A 98 -15.35 -13.80 -13.23
C SER A 98 -14.33 -12.80 -12.68
N GLY A 99 -13.03 -13.08 -12.80
CA GLY A 99 -11.98 -12.16 -12.37
C GLY A 99 -11.93 -10.86 -13.17
N ILE A 100 -12.00 -10.95 -14.51
CA ILE A 100 -12.06 -9.76 -15.38
C ILE A 100 -13.31 -8.94 -15.08
N VAL A 101 -14.44 -9.62 -14.87
CA VAL A 101 -15.70 -8.96 -14.52
C VAL A 101 -15.59 -8.27 -13.17
N GLU A 102 -15.07 -8.94 -12.13
CA GLU A 102 -14.94 -8.40 -10.77
C GLU A 102 -14.02 -7.16 -10.71
N GLU A 103 -13.00 -7.13 -11.54
CA GLU A 103 -12.12 -5.96 -11.71
C GLU A 103 -12.85 -4.85 -12.48
N ALA A 104 -13.40 -5.17 -13.67
CA ALA A 104 -13.99 -4.17 -14.55
C ALA A 104 -15.23 -3.49 -13.95
N ILE A 105 -16.08 -4.20 -13.18
CA ILE A 105 -17.29 -3.60 -12.60
C ILE A 105 -17.00 -2.44 -11.64
N GLN A 106 -15.79 -2.35 -11.09
CA GLN A 106 -15.41 -1.25 -10.19
C GLN A 106 -15.31 0.08 -10.94
N SER A 107 -14.93 0.03 -12.22
CA SER A 107 -14.83 1.18 -13.12
C SER A 107 -16.10 1.45 -13.94
N VAL A 108 -17.12 0.60 -13.84
CA VAL A 108 -18.40 0.76 -14.55
C VAL A 108 -19.36 1.59 -13.70
N VAL A 109 -19.97 2.59 -14.33
CA VAL A 109 -20.92 3.49 -13.67
C VAL A 109 -22.27 3.48 -14.37
N THR A 110 -23.34 3.69 -13.60
CA THR A 110 -24.65 4.03 -14.16
C THR A 110 -24.71 5.53 -14.38
N ILE A 111 -25.17 5.93 -15.56
CA ILE A 111 -25.48 7.32 -15.89
C ILE A 111 -26.98 7.46 -15.86
N ARG A 112 -27.48 8.35 -15.00
CA ARG A 112 -28.89 8.67 -14.90
C ARG A 112 -29.09 10.14 -15.20
N THR A 113 -29.94 10.42 -16.17
CA THR A 113 -30.38 11.77 -16.49
C THR A 113 -31.86 11.96 -16.16
N ASP A 114 -32.38 13.15 -16.44
CA ASP A 114 -33.81 13.46 -16.37
C ASP A 114 -34.65 12.80 -17.49
N ILE A 115 -34.01 12.32 -18.56
CA ILE A 115 -34.69 11.81 -19.77
C ILE A 115 -34.25 10.42 -20.20
N SER A 116 -33.11 9.94 -19.71
CA SER A 116 -32.45 8.72 -20.17
C SER A 116 -31.67 8.06 -19.03
N GLN A 117 -31.28 6.81 -19.26
CA GLN A 117 -30.35 6.10 -18.40
C GLN A 117 -29.41 5.28 -19.28
N GLY A 118 -28.17 5.14 -18.85
CA GLY A 118 -27.21 4.31 -19.53
C GLY A 118 -26.01 3.91 -18.68
N THR A 119 -24.97 3.43 -19.35
CA THR A 119 -23.71 2.97 -18.76
C THR A 119 -22.55 3.89 -19.16
N GLY A 120 -21.59 4.09 -18.27
CA GLY A 120 -20.29 4.69 -18.60
C GLY A 120 -19.14 3.93 -17.95
N PHE A 121 -17.92 4.29 -18.36
CA PHE A 121 -16.68 3.71 -17.85
C PHE A 121 -15.73 4.81 -17.37
N ILE A 122 -15.14 4.63 -16.19
CA ILE A 122 -14.14 5.52 -15.62
C ILE A 122 -12.80 5.27 -16.31
N LEU A 123 -12.25 6.28 -16.98
CA LEU A 123 -11.01 6.21 -17.76
C LEU A 123 -9.74 6.57 -16.98
N THR A 124 -9.89 7.24 -15.84
CA THR A 124 -8.76 7.73 -15.04
C THR A 124 -9.13 7.74 -13.57
N ASP A 125 -8.14 7.59 -12.71
CA ASP A 125 -8.30 7.65 -11.26
C ASP A 125 -8.91 8.97 -10.78
N GLU A 126 -8.68 10.05 -11.55
CA GLU A 126 -9.25 11.37 -11.29
C GLU A 126 -10.76 11.45 -11.58
N GLY A 127 -11.37 10.42 -12.18
CA GLY A 127 -12.82 10.34 -12.39
C GLY A 127 -13.32 10.92 -13.72
N TYR A 128 -12.50 10.90 -14.78
CA TYR A 128 -13.02 11.09 -16.14
C TYR A 128 -13.83 9.88 -16.57
N ILE A 129 -15.03 10.09 -17.14
CA ILE A 129 -15.96 9.03 -17.54
C ILE A 129 -16.30 9.18 -19.02
N ILE A 130 -16.24 8.09 -19.77
CA ILE A 130 -16.74 8.01 -21.13
C ILE A 130 -18.11 7.32 -21.19
N THR A 131 -18.96 7.81 -22.08
CA THR A 131 -20.30 7.27 -22.35
C THR A 131 -20.71 7.59 -23.78
N ASN A 132 -21.85 7.06 -24.23
CA ASN A 132 -22.48 7.52 -25.45
C ASN A 132 -23.07 8.94 -25.30
N ALA A 133 -22.98 9.72 -26.38
CA ALA A 133 -23.50 11.09 -26.41
C ALA A 133 -25.03 11.11 -26.33
N HIS A 134 -25.72 10.20 -27.01
CA HIS A 134 -27.18 10.12 -26.98
C HIS A 134 -27.76 9.87 -25.60
N VAL A 135 -26.97 9.35 -24.65
CA VAL A 135 -27.37 9.24 -23.24
C VAL A 135 -27.50 10.62 -22.60
N LEU A 136 -26.78 11.63 -23.08
CA LEU A 136 -26.70 12.95 -22.44
C LEU A 136 -27.36 14.07 -23.26
N ILE A 137 -27.62 13.87 -24.55
CA ILE A 137 -28.23 14.90 -25.40
C ILE A 137 -29.56 15.36 -24.81
N ASP A 138 -29.72 16.67 -24.68
CA ASP A 138 -30.88 17.36 -24.08
C ASP A 138 -31.11 17.15 -22.58
N ALA A 139 -30.23 16.41 -21.89
CA ALA A 139 -30.30 16.24 -20.45
C ALA A 139 -29.95 17.55 -19.71
N THR A 140 -30.75 17.88 -18.69
CA THR A 140 -30.49 19.04 -17.82
C THR A 140 -29.85 18.65 -16.50
N GLN A 141 -29.97 17.38 -16.12
CA GLN A 141 -29.39 16.83 -14.90
C GLN A 141 -28.65 15.53 -15.20
N ILE A 142 -27.43 15.41 -14.67
CA ILE A 142 -26.59 14.22 -14.86
C ILE A 142 -26.17 13.73 -13.48
N GLN A 143 -26.50 12.47 -13.19
CA GLN A 143 -26.11 11.77 -11.97
C GLN A 143 -25.36 10.50 -12.34
N ILE A 144 -24.25 10.27 -11.66
CA ILE A 144 -23.42 9.09 -11.80
C ILE A 144 -23.62 8.23 -10.57
N ILE A 145 -23.95 6.96 -10.76
CA ILE A 145 -24.01 5.97 -9.69
C ILE A 145 -22.80 5.08 -9.87
N THR A 146 -21.86 5.20 -8.94
CA THR A 146 -20.63 4.40 -8.93
C THR A 146 -20.84 3.11 -8.16
N TYR A 147 -19.97 2.12 -8.40
CA TYR A 147 -20.01 0.84 -7.68
C TYR A 147 -19.94 1.01 -6.15
N ASN A 148 -19.00 1.84 -5.68
CA ASN A 148 -18.66 1.94 -4.26
C ASN A 148 -19.13 3.23 -3.56
N GLN A 149 -19.33 4.32 -4.30
CA GLN A 149 -19.47 5.67 -3.73
C GLN A 149 -20.89 6.25 -3.89
N GLY A 150 -21.85 5.45 -4.35
CA GLY A 150 -23.24 5.85 -4.48
C GLY A 150 -23.45 6.88 -5.59
N THR A 151 -24.46 7.75 -5.43
CA THR A 151 -24.85 8.74 -6.44
C THR A 151 -24.09 10.06 -6.27
N ILE A 152 -23.47 10.52 -7.34
CA ILE A 152 -22.61 11.71 -7.41
C ILE A 152 -23.02 12.56 -8.62
N SER A 153 -22.97 13.88 -8.50
CA SER A 153 -23.16 14.78 -9.66
C SER A 153 -21.92 14.79 -10.55
N ALA A 154 -22.10 14.84 -11.86
CA ALA A 154 -21.01 14.97 -12.82
C ALA A 154 -21.05 16.32 -13.55
N ASP A 155 -19.85 16.80 -13.86
CA ASP A 155 -19.64 17.91 -14.76
C ASP A 155 -19.58 17.39 -16.21
N PHE A 156 -20.29 18.08 -17.10
CA PHE A 156 -20.21 17.82 -18.53
C PHE A 156 -18.98 18.51 -19.12
N ILE A 157 -18.09 17.72 -19.74
CA ILE A 157 -16.85 18.25 -20.34
C ILE A 157 -17.05 18.54 -21.83
N GLY A 158 -17.68 17.61 -22.55
CA GLY A 158 -17.94 17.76 -23.98
C GLY A 158 -18.45 16.47 -24.62
N TYR A 159 -18.82 16.56 -25.91
CA TYR A 159 -19.25 15.42 -26.69
C TYR A 159 -18.86 15.55 -28.16
N ASN A 160 -18.86 14.43 -28.86
CA ASN A 160 -18.81 14.33 -30.31
C ASN A 160 -20.04 13.56 -30.78
N GLY A 161 -20.95 14.25 -31.47
CA GLY A 161 -22.19 13.66 -31.96
C GLY A 161 -22.02 12.71 -33.14
N GLU A 162 -20.98 12.89 -33.96
CA GLU A 162 -20.71 11.99 -35.10
C GLU A 162 -20.22 10.62 -34.61
N LEU A 163 -19.40 10.60 -33.56
CA LEU A 163 -18.88 9.39 -32.93
C LEU A 163 -19.83 8.80 -31.86
N ASP A 164 -20.90 9.52 -31.52
CA ASP A 164 -21.78 9.22 -30.37
C ASP A 164 -21.01 8.99 -29.07
N LEU A 165 -20.06 9.87 -28.75
CA LEU A 165 -19.23 9.83 -27.54
C LEU A 165 -19.36 11.10 -26.73
N ALA A 166 -19.38 10.97 -25.40
CA ALA A 166 -19.32 12.09 -24.48
C ALA A 166 -18.40 11.83 -23.29
N LEU A 167 -17.84 12.91 -22.76
CA LEU A 167 -16.90 12.92 -21.65
C LEU A 167 -17.50 13.69 -20.47
N LEU A 168 -17.49 13.04 -19.32
CA LEU A 168 -17.94 13.56 -18.04
C LEU A 168 -16.79 13.58 -17.03
N LYS A 169 -16.93 14.37 -15.97
CA LYS A 169 -16.00 14.41 -14.85
C LYS A 169 -16.72 14.35 -13.52
N ILE A 170 -16.25 13.48 -12.63
CA ILE A 170 -16.64 13.44 -11.21
C ILE A 170 -15.44 13.76 -10.33
N SER A 171 -15.70 14.24 -9.11
CA SER A 171 -14.64 14.50 -8.12
C SER A 171 -14.42 13.25 -7.26
N GLY A 172 -13.17 12.88 -7.01
CA GLY A 172 -12.81 11.74 -6.17
C GLY A 172 -11.58 11.00 -6.68
N ASN A 173 -11.34 9.81 -6.12
CA ASN A 173 -10.37 8.84 -6.59
C ASN A 173 -11.11 7.51 -6.85
N TYR A 174 -10.90 6.89 -8.00
CA TYR A 174 -11.69 5.77 -8.49
C TYR A 174 -10.81 4.73 -9.20
N ASP A 175 -11.26 3.48 -9.22
CA ASP A 175 -10.67 2.47 -10.08
C ASP A 175 -11.00 2.77 -11.54
N SER A 176 -10.01 2.74 -12.42
CA SER A 176 -10.16 3.09 -13.84
C SER A 176 -9.89 1.91 -14.78
N ILE A 177 -10.59 1.90 -15.91
CA ILE A 177 -10.36 0.92 -16.96
C ILE A 177 -9.27 1.44 -17.90
N GLN A 178 -8.29 0.59 -18.19
CA GLN A 178 -7.27 0.90 -19.18
C GLN A 178 -7.81 0.62 -20.59
N LEU A 179 -7.62 1.59 -21.48
CA LEU A 179 -7.87 1.40 -22.92
C LEU A 179 -6.64 0.77 -23.58
N ASP A 180 -6.90 -0.12 -24.52
CA ASP A 180 -5.89 -0.76 -25.36
C ASP A 180 -6.06 -0.37 -26.83
N ASP A 181 -5.12 -0.76 -27.68
CA ASP A 181 -5.16 -0.46 -29.12
C ASP A 181 -6.24 -1.31 -29.82
N SER A 182 -7.25 -0.64 -30.37
CA SER A 182 -8.33 -1.31 -31.11
C SER A 182 -7.87 -1.91 -32.44
N ASP A 183 -6.73 -1.47 -32.99
CA ASP A 183 -6.17 -2.01 -34.23
C ASP A 183 -5.67 -3.46 -34.06
N ASP A 184 -5.39 -3.87 -32.82
CA ASP A 184 -4.93 -5.22 -32.49
C ASP A 184 -6.08 -6.24 -32.34
N VAL A 185 -7.34 -5.78 -32.29
CA VAL A 185 -8.52 -6.62 -32.10
C VAL A 185 -8.75 -7.53 -33.32
N GLN A 186 -9.00 -8.81 -33.08
CA GLN A 186 -9.18 -9.82 -34.14
C GLN A 186 -10.57 -10.45 -34.14
N VAL A 187 -11.08 -10.75 -35.34
CA VAL A 187 -12.32 -11.53 -35.50
C VAL A 187 -12.15 -12.91 -34.87
N GLY A 188 -13.10 -13.30 -34.02
CA GLY A 188 -13.08 -14.55 -33.26
C GLY A 188 -12.56 -14.42 -31.82
N GLU A 189 -11.99 -13.28 -31.45
CA GLU A 189 -11.61 -13.01 -30.05
C GLU A 189 -12.85 -13.00 -29.16
N LYS A 190 -12.70 -13.52 -27.94
CA LYS A 190 -13.78 -13.50 -26.95
C LYS A 190 -13.89 -12.12 -26.34
N VAL A 191 -15.12 -11.67 -26.15
CA VAL A 191 -15.42 -10.38 -25.54
C VAL A 191 -16.51 -10.54 -24.50
N ILE A 192 -16.51 -9.60 -23.55
CA ILE A 192 -17.58 -9.41 -22.60
C ILE A 192 -18.14 -8.00 -22.78
N ALA A 193 -19.47 -7.88 -22.71
CA ALA A 193 -20.14 -6.60 -22.61
C ALA A 193 -20.65 -6.44 -21.18
N ILE A 194 -20.29 -5.33 -20.53
CA ILE A 194 -20.67 -5.02 -19.16
C ILE A 194 -21.48 -3.72 -19.17
N GLY A 195 -22.65 -3.75 -18.54
CA GLY A 195 -23.56 -2.62 -18.42
C GLY A 195 -24.14 -2.50 -17.03
N ASN A 196 -24.56 -1.30 -16.62
CA ASN A 196 -25.38 -1.13 -15.42
C ASN A 196 -26.48 -0.06 -15.61
N PRO A 197 -27.33 -0.18 -16.63
CA PRO A 197 -28.28 0.89 -16.93
C PRO A 197 -29.48 0.97 -16.02
N LEU A 198 -29.65 0.10 -15.03
CA LEU A 198 -30.80 0.17 -14.11
C LEU A 198 -30.37 0.42 -12.65
N GLY A 199 -29.08 0.36 -12.33
CA GLY A 199 -28.56 0.54 -10.98
C GLY A 199 -29.01 -0.54 -9.98
N LEU A 200 -29.65 -1.62 -10.45
CA LEU A 200 -30.22 -2.69 -9.62
C LEU A 200 -29.40 -3.98 -9.66
N GLN A 201 -28.52 -4.14 -10.66
CA GLN A 201 -27.49 -5.19 -10.83
C GLN A 201 -26.74 -4.96 -12.16
N PHE A 202 -25.42 -5.17 -12.17
CA PHE A 202 -24.65 -5.18 -13.42
C PHE A 202 -25.15 -6.31 -14.33
N SER A 203 -25.25 -6.02 -15.62
CA SER A 203 -25.50 -7.00 -16.66
C SER A 203 -24.19 -7.32 -17.35
N VAL A 204 -23.88 -8.61 -17.45
CA VAL A 204 -22.73 -9.11 -18.19
C VAL A 204 -23.21 -10.09 -19.23
N SER A 205 -22.80 -9.90 -20.47
CA SER A 205 -22.96 -10.87 -21.54
C SER A 205 -21.59 -11.19 -22.14
N GLN A 206 -21.46 -12.39 -22.70
CA GLN A 206 -20.25 -12.81 -23.41
C GLN A 206 -20.58 -13.10 -24.87
N GLY A 207 -19.57 -12.96 -25.72
CA GLY A 207 -19.63 -13.28 -27.13
C GLY A 207 -18.24 -13.28 -27.74
N ILE A 208 -18.19 -13.05 -29.04
CA ILE A 208 -16.97 -12.89 -29.81
C ILE A 208 -17.00 -11.60 -30.63
N VAL A 209 -15.83 -11.15 -31.07
CA VAL A 209 -15.71 -10.19 -32.16
C VAL A 209 -16.16 -10.88 -33.45
N SER A 210 -17.28 -10.43 -33.99
CA SER A 210 -17.86 -10.93 -35.24
C SER A 210 -17.29 -10.25 -36.48
N ALA A 211 -16.90 -8.97 -36.36
CA ALA A 211 -16.25 -8.18 -37.42
C ALA A 211 -15.54 -6.97 -36.82
N VAL A 212 -14.50 -6.48 -37.50
CA VAL A 212 -13.81 -5.20 -37.22
C VAL A 212 -13.99 -4.24 -38.39
N HIS A 213 -13.84 -2.94 -38.16
CA HIS A 213 -13.97 -1.90 -39.20
C HIS A 213 -15.32 -1.96 -39.95
N ARG A 214 -16.41 -2.26 -39.24
CA ARG A 214 -17.73 -2.29 -39.84
C ARG A 214 -18.25 -0.87 -40.04
N GLU A 215 -18.88 -0.63 -41.18
CA GLU A 215 -19.61 0.61 -41.44
C GLU A 215 -20.88 0.65 -40.57
N GLY A 216 -21.02 1.72 -39.80
CA GLY A 216 -22.18 1.98 -38.95
C GLY A 216 -23.30 2.74 -39.66
N ILE A 217 -24.37 3.02 -38.92
CA ILE A 217 -25.54 3.75 -39.42
C ILE A 217 -25.20 5.21 -39.76
N ASN A 218 -24.16 5.75 -39.13
CA ASN A 218 -23.57 7.08 -39.37
C ASN A 218 -22.52 7.08 -40.50
N GLU A 219 -22.43 6.02 -41.32
CA GLU A 219 -21.44 5.88 -42.41
C GLU A 219 -19.97 5.84 -41.92
N LEU A 220 -19.75 5.72 -40.60
CA LEU A 220 -18.42 5.61 -40.01
C LEU A 220 -17.92 4.17 -40.10
N THR A 221 -16.75 3.97 -40.70
CA THR A 221 -16.08 2.65 -40.81
C THR A 221 -15.14 2.41 -39.63
N ALA A 222 -15.69 2.29 -38.43
CA ALA A 222 -14.90 2.14 -37.20
C ALA A 222 -15.52 1.17 -36.17
N TYR A 223 -16.67 0.55 -36.47
CA TYR A 223 -17.36 -0.26 -35.47
C TYR A 223 -16.78 -1.66 -35.36
N ILE A 224 -16.64 -2.11 -34.11
CA ILE A 224 -16.45 -3.52 -33.76
C ILE A 224 -17.85 -4.14 -33.63
N GLN A 225 -18.09 -5.22 -34.36
CA GLN A 225 -19.32 -5.99 -34.25
C GLN A 225 -19.10 -7.15 -33.30
N THR A 226 -20.07 -7.41 -32.41
CA THR A 226 -20.09 -8.59 -31.55
C THR A 226 -21.45 -9.28 -31.59
N ASP A 227 -21.47 -10.56 -31.22
CA ASP A 227 -22.69 -11.32 -30.90
C ASP A 227 -22.98 -11.36 -29.38
N ALA A 228 -22.15 -10.73 -28.55
CA ALA A 228 -22.46 -10.49 -27.16
C ALA A 228 -23.76 -9.69 -27.06
N ALA A 229 -24.68 -10.14 -26.21
CA ALA A 229 -26.00 -9.51 -26.09
C ALA A 229 -25.88 -8.09 -25.51
N LEU A 230 -26.29 -7.09 -26.29
CA LEU A 230 -26.42 -5.71 -25.85
C LEU A 230 -27.90 -5.38 -25.66
N ASN A 231 -28.25 -4.78 -24.52
CA ASN A 231 -29.61 -4.37 -24.19
C ASN A 231 -29.62 -2.85 -23.98
N PRO A 232 -30.80 -2.20 -24.05
CA PRO A 232 -30.90 -0.77 -23.82
C PRO A 232 -30.29 -0.35 -22.48
N GLY A 233 -29.35 0.59 -22.59
CA GLY A 233 -28.73 1.34 -21.51
C GLY A 233 -27.24 1.03 -21.28
#